data_AF-B8GPE5-F1
#
_entry.id   AF-B8GPE5-F1
#
_cell.length_a   1.000
_cell.length_b   1.000
_cell.length_c   1.000
_cell.angle_alpha   90.00
_cell.angle_beta   90.00
_cell.angle_gamma   90.00
#
_symmetry.space_group_name_H-M   'P 1'
#
loop_
_entity.id
_entity.type
_entity.pdbx_description
1 polymer ?
#
loop_
_entity_poly.entity_id
_entity_poly.type
_entity_poly.pdbx_seq_one_letter_code
_entity_poly.pdbx_strand_id
1 'polypeptide(L)'
;MEHLLIKLSIGVLASFLAYVLVYRMTTLRAYQATLVVIVAMLCVFLPLQIIFWDGADVFAIQLALFVIVPYGMGIITSQWEASRGTGRKGGRWFHWAPATIVGFFFVIASVDATIIYLANNGMPSHLVGTLLPEPRGGAQQVTSHFPGTVINDHFRKETQYSEYMDRVLEQRERGWQVSQGWLQAPRHGQPATFQVKVTDRDGQPLNDVQVYGMFARPSDARDDTGFELQSVSPGVFQGAVALPLPGAWEVYVRVRRGDEVHEQRGMTSVREG
;
A
#
# COMPACT_ATOMS: atom_id res chain seq x y z
N MET A 1 13.94 7.36 8.77
CA MET A 1 12.80 7.46 9.72
C MET A 1 13.21 8.10 11.04
N GLU A 2 14.41 7.84 11.56
CA GLU A 2 14.87 8.44 12.83
C GLU A 2 14.86 9.98 12.86
N HIS A 3 15.29 10.64 11.78
CA HIS A 3 15.25 12.10 11.70
C HIS A 3 13.83 12.69 11.76
N LEU A 4 12.81 11.97 11.27
CA LEU A 4 11.43 12.43 11.30
C LEU A 4 10.85 12.36 12.72
N LEU A 5 11.10 11.24 13.41
CA LEU A 5 10.69 11.06 14.80
C LEU A 5 11.33 12.13 15.69
N ILE A 6 12.63 12.39 15.52
CA ILE A 6 13.34 13.41 16.29
C ILE A 6 12.78 14.81 16.02
N LYS A 7 12.59 15.20 14.75
CA LYS A 7 11.99 16.50 14.38
C LYS A 7 10.60 16.68 14.99
N LEU A 8 9.78 15.63 14.94
CA LEU A 8 8.40 15.65 15.42
C LEU A 8 8.33 15.72 16.95
N SER A 9 9.15 14.93 17.65
CA SER A 9 9.26 14.99 19.11
C SER A 9 9.75 16.35 19.60
N ILE A 10 10.75 16.93 18.93
CA ILE A 10 11.27 18.26 19.25
C ILE A 10 10.19 19.32 19.02
N GLY A 11 9.47 19.27 17.90
CA GLY A 11 8.42 20.25 17.59
C GLY A 11 7.24 20.20 18.56
N VAL A 12 6.84 18.99 19.00
CA VAL A 12 5.80 18.80 20.03
C VAL A 12 6.27 19.32 21.38
N LEU A 13 7.52 19.02 21.77
CA LEU A 13 8.08 19.54 23.01
C LEU A 13 8.19 21.07 22.98
N ALA A 14 8.61 21.64 21.86
CA ALA A 14 8.71 23.08 21.66
C ALA A 14 7.33 23.76 21.73
N SER A 15 6.28 23.18 21.12
CA SER A 15 4.92 23.74 21.19
C SER A 15 4.35 23.68 22.61
N PHE A 16 4.62 22.59 23.34
CA PHE A 16 4.28 22.47 24.75
C PHE A 16 5.00 23.53 25.61
N LEU A 17 6.31 23.68 25.44
CA LEU A 17 7.09 24.67 26.19
C LEU A 17 6.67 26.11 25.85
N ALA A 18 6.41 26.41 24.58
CA ALA A 18 5.90 27.71 24.14
C ALA A 18 4.55 28.01 24.81
N TYR A 19 3.66 27.03 24.90
CA TYR A 19 2.40 27.19 25.62
C TYR A 19 2.63 27.50 27.10
N VAL A 20 3.46 26.70 27.80
CA VAL A 20 3.75 26.90 29.22
C VAL A 20 4.38 28.28 29.46
N LEU A 21 5.28 28.71 28.58
CA LEU A 21 5.96 30.01 28.66
C LEU A 21 4.95 31.15 28.49
N VAL A 22 4.13 31.13 27.45
CA VAL A 22 3.10 32.15 27.20
C VAL A 22 2.11 32.18 28.36
N TYR A 23 1.62 31.03 28.80
CA TYR A 23 0.67 30.92 29.91
C TYR A 23 1.24 31.42 31.25
N ARG A 24 2.53 31.19 31.51
CA ARG A 24 3.18 31.60 32.76
C ARG A 24 3.63 33.06 32.76
N MET A 25 4.09 33.58 31.62
CA MET A 25 4.64 34.93 31.52
C MET A 25 3.58 35.99 31.22
N THR A 26 2.44 35.61 30.64
CA THR A 26 1.36 36.54 30.30
C THR A 26 0.15 36.36 31.20
N THR A 27 -0.68 37.40 31.31
CA THR A 27 -1.97 37.35 32.03
C THR A 27 -3.11 36.83 31.16
N LEU A 28 -2.79 36.18 30.04
CA LEU A 28 -3.78 35.70 29.08
C LEU A 28 -4.56 34.51 29.67
N ARG A 29 -5.86 34.49 29.42
CA ARG A 29 -6.68 33.31 29.77
C ARG A 29 -6.25 32.12 28.94
N ALA A 30 -6.45 30.91 29.44
CA ALA A 30 -6.05 29.67 28.78
C ALA A 30 -6.44 29.58 27.28
N TYR A 31 -7.64 30.03 26.91
CA TYR A 31 -8.10 30.06 25.52
C TYR A 31 -7.30 31.05 24.64
N GLN A 32 -6.98 32.23 25.17
CA GLN A 32 -6.20 33.26 24.46
C GLN A 32 -4.74 32.81 24.30
N ALA A 33 -4.15 32.24 25.35
CA ALA A 33 -2.81 31.67 25.28
C ALA A 33 -2.72 30.55 24.23
N THR A 34 -3.75 29.71 24.15
CA THR A 34 -3.85 28.64 23.12
C THR A 34 -3.84 29.22 21.71
N LEU A 35 -4.70 30.21 21.45
CA LEU A 35 -4.80 30.85 20.15
C LEU A 35 -3.47 31.49 19.72
N VAL A 36 -2.84 32.24 20.64
CA VAL A 36 -1.56 32.91 20.38
C VAL A 36 -0.48 31.91 20.03
N VAL A 37 -0.39 30.80 20.77
CA VAL A 37 0.63 29.76 20.53
C VAL A 37 0.39 29.04 19.21
N ILE A 38 -0.86 28.70 18.87
CA ILE A 38 -1.18 28.07 17.58
C ILE A 38 -0.81 29.00 16.43
N VAL A 39 -1.21 30.28 16.49
CA VAL A 39 -0.91 31.25 15.43
C VAL A 39 0.59 31.47 15.30
N ALA A 40 1.30 31.67 16.42
CA ALA A 40 2.75 31.85 16.41
C ALA A 40 3.46 30.62 15.84
N MET A 41 3.02 29.40 16.21
CA MET A 41 3.56 28.16 15.69
C MET A 41 3.33 28.04 14.18
N LEU A 42 2.13 28.36 13.68
CA LEU A 42 1.84 28.34 12.24
C LEU A 42 2.68 29.36 11.46
N CYS A 43 2.86 30.57 12.01
CA CYS A 43 3.70 31.60 11.40
C CYS A 43 5.16 31.19 11.29
N VAL A 44 5.67 30.33 12.17
CA VAL A 44 7.05 29.80 12.09
C VAL A 44 7.10 28.52 11.24
N PHE A 45 6.12 27.65 11.39
CA PHE A 45 6.08 26.33 10.74
C PHE A 45 5.84 26.42 9.25
N LEU A 46 4.88 27.23 8.79
CA LEU A 46 4.52 27.32 7.37
C LEU A 46 5.69 27.81 6.50
N PRO A 47 6.43 28.88 6.85
CA PRO A 47 7.58 29.31 6.06
C PRO A 47 8.70 28.27 6.02
N LEU A 48 8.97 27.59 7.15
CA LEU A 48 9.99 26.54 7.19
C LEU A 48 9.64 25.37 6.28
N GLN A 49 8.36 24.99 6.21
CA GLN A 49 7.89 23.92 5.32
C GLN A 49 7.91 24.29 3.84
N ILE A 50 7.71 25.57 3.51
CA ILE A 50 7.86 26.05 2.13
C ILE A 50 9.33 25.96 1.68
N ILE A 51 10.29 26.19 2.57
CA ILE A 51 11.73 26.12 2.27
C ILE A 51 12.24 24.68 2.31
N PHE A 52 11.81 23.88 3.29
CA PHE A 52 12.27 22.52 3.55
C PHE A 52 11.12 21.52 3.45
N TRP A 53 10.67 21.28 2.21
CA TRP A 53 9.53 20.41 1.94
C TRP A 53 9.86 18.93 2.19
N ASP A 54 9.30 18.37 3.28
CA ASP A 54 9.50 16.96 3.67
C ASP A 54 8.38 16.01 3.13
N GLY A 55 7.42 16.53 2.34
CA GLY A 55 6.28 15.79 1.77
C GLY A 55 4.93 16.11 2.43
N ALA A 56 3.83 15.91 1.69
CA ALA A 56 2.48 16.31 2.11
C ALA A 56 1.97 15.54 3.34
N ASP A 57 2.25 14.24 3.44
CA ASP A 57 1.80 13.40 4.55
C ASP A 57 2.51 13.78 5.87
N VAL A 58 3.81 14.06 5.78
CA VAL A 58 4.62 14.53 6.92
C VAL A 58 4.11 15.89 7.40
N PHE A 59 3.82 16.80 6.46
CA PHE A 59 3.22 18.10 6.76
C PHE A 59 1.89 17.96 7.50
N ALA A 60 0.99 17.10 7.03
CA ALA A 60 -0.32 16.91 7.64
C ALA A 60 -0.22 16.41 9.09
N ILE A 61 0.65 15.43 9.34
CA ILE A 61 0.86 14.87 10.68
C ILE A 61 1.45 15.93 11.62
N GLN A 62 2.47 16.67 11.18
CA GLN A 62 3.10 17.70 11.98
C GLN A 62 2.13 18.85 12.30
N LEU A 63 1.37 19.30 11.31
CA LEU A 63 0.35 20.34 11.48
C LEU A 63 -0.71 19.90 12.51
N ALA A 64 -1.24 18.69 12.39
CA ALA A 64 -2.24 18.16 13.32
C ALA A 64 -1.69 18.09 14.75
N LEU A 65 -0.46 17.60 14.93
CA LEU A 65 0.18 17.50 16.24
C LEU A 65 0.49 18.86 16.86
N PHE A 66 0.96 19.82 16.06
CA PHE A 66 1.28 21.16 16.56
C PHE A 66 0.04 21.98 16.92
N VAL A 67 -1.13 21.66 16.35
CA VAL A 67 -2.40 22.26 16.75
C VAL A 67 -2.99 21.56 17.97
N ILE A 68 -2.97 20.22 18.02
CA ILE A 68 -3.66 19.46 19.08
C ILE A 68 -2.99 19.62 20.45
N VAL A 69 -1.66 19.76 20.50
CA VAL A 69 -0.90 19.90 21.75
C VAL A 69 -1.27 21.18 22.52
N PRO A 70 -1.14 22.39 21.96
CA PRO A 70 -1.56 23.61 22.66
C PRO A 70 -3.08 23.64 22.89
N TYR A 71 -3.88 23.06 21.99
CA TYR A 71 -5.33 22.96 22.16
C TYR A 71 -5.72 22.11 23.39
N GLY A 72 -5.15 20.91 23.50
CA GLY A 72 -5.36 20.03 24.64
C GLY A 72 -4.88 20.66 25.94
N MET A 73 -3.73 21.34 25.90
CA MET A 73 -3.21 22.06 27.07
C MET A 73 -4.14 23.21 27.48
N GLY A 74 -4.69 23.96 26.52
CA GLY A 74 -5.71 24.99 26.75
C GLY A 74 -6.98 24.50 27.43
N ILE A 75 -7.44 23.31 27.08
CA ILE A 75 -8.60 22.68 27.73
C ILE A 75 -8.28 22.35 29.19
N ILE A 76 -7.11 21.76 29.46
CA ILE A 76 -6.71 21.37 30.82
C ILE A 76 -6.52 22.60 31.71
N THR A 77 -5.82 23.62 31.22
CA THR A 77 -5.56 24.85 32.00
C THR A 77 -6.80 25.69 32.19
N SER A 78 -7.69 25.79 31.21
CA SER A 78 -8.97 26.51 31.36
C SER A 78 -9.87 25.86 32.42
N GLN A 79 -9.82 24.51 32.55
CA GLN A 79 -10.52 23.80 33.62
C GLN A 79 -9.90 24.09 35.00
N TRP A 80 -8.58 24.20 35.10
CA TRP A 80 -7.91 24.62 36.34
C TRP A 80 -8.22 26.06 36.73
N GLU A 81 -8.29 26.98 35.77
CA GLU A 81 -8.72 28.36 35.99
C GLU A 81 -10.16 28.43 36.53
N ALA A 82 -11.09 27.69 35.90
CA ALA A 82 -12.48 27.63 36.33
C ALA A 82 -12.63 27.07 37.75
N SER A 83 -11.81 26.07 38.10
CA SER A 83 -11.80 25.43 39.42
C SER A 83 -11.20 26.31 40.52
N ARG A 84 -10.31 27.26 40.17
CA ARG A 84 -9.73 28.23 41.11
C ARG A 84 -10.68 29.40 41.42
N GLY A 85 -11.54 29.77 40.48
CA GLY A 85 -12.44 30.93 40.61
C GLY A 85 -13.77 30.66 41.33
N THR A 86 -14.18 29.40 41.51
CA THR A 86 -15.44 29.05 42.15
C THR A 86 -15.23 27.94 43.17
N GLY A 87 -15.41 28.26 44.47
CA GLY A 87 -15.31 27.31 45.59
C GLY A 87 -16.44 26.26 45.64
N ARG A 88 -16.83 25.69 44.50
CA ARG A 88 -17.91 24.72 44.40
C ARG A 88 -17.32 23.32 44.18
N LYS A 89 -17.24 22.55 45.27
CA LYS A 89 -17.04 21.10 45.19
C LYS A 89 -18.25 20.46 44.49
N GLY A 90 -18.00 19.71 43.41
CA GLY A 90 -18.87 18.64 42.95
C GLY A 90 -19.61 18.87 41.63
N GLY A 91 -19.33 18.03 40.63
CA GLY A 91 -20.22 17.82 39.48
C GLY A 91 -19.59 17.15 38.24
N ARG A 92 -19.38 15.82 38.29
CA ARG A 92 -19.04 14.88 37.18
C ARG A 92 -17.71 15.07 36.45
N TRP A 93 -16.72 14.34 36.96
CA TRP A 93 -15.34 14.21 36.49
C TRP A 93 -15.19 13.26 35.29
N PHE A 94 -16.08 13.35 34.29
CA PHE A 94 -15.86 12.70 33.00
C PHE A 94 -16.81 13.30 31.95
N HIS A 95 -16.23 14.00 30.97
CA HIS A 95 -16.98 14.53 29.84
C HIS A 95 -17.42 13.36 28.96
N TRP A 96 -18.71 13.08 28.95
CA TRP A 96 -19.37 12.10 28.08
C TRP A 96 -18.97 12.22 26.60
N ALA A 97 -18.73 13.43 26.08
CA ALA A 97 -18.37 13.63 24.67
C ALA A 97 -17.00 13.03 24.27
N PRO A 98 -15.86 13.34 24.94
CA PRO A 98 -14.60 12.61 24.72
C PRO A 98 -14.71 11.10 24.90
N ALA A 99 -15.47 10.64 25.89
CA ALA A 99 -15.67 9.21 26.14
C ALA A 99 -16.39 8.51 24.98
N THR A 100 -17.42 9.15 24.42
CA THR A 100 -18.15 8.65 23.26
C THR A 100 -17.26 8.60 22.02
N ILE A 101 -16.40 9.61 21.80
CA ILE A 101 -15.45 9.62 20.69
C ILE A 101 -14.46 8.46 20.82
N VAL A 102 -13.86 8.26 21.99
CA VAL A 102 -12.92 7.15 22.23
C VAL A 102 -13.61 5.80 22.04
N GLY A 103 -14.83 5.64 22.55
CA GLY A 103 -15.63 4.42 22.35
C GLY A 103 -15.94 4.16 20.87
N PHE A 104 -16.30 5.19 20.11
CA PHE A 104 -16.54 5.11 18.66
C PHE A 104 -15.30 4.65 17.90
N PHE A 105 -14.14 5.25 18.18
CA PHE A 105 -12.87 4.83 17.55
C PHE A 105 -12.45 3.42 17.95
N PHE A 106 -12.75 2.98 19.18
CA PHE A 106 -12.49 1.61 19.61
C PHE A 106 -13.33 0.58 18.83
N VAL A 107 -14.60 0.90 18.57
CA VAL A 107 -15.49 0.07 17.74
C VAL A 107 -14.94 -0.02 16.31
N ILE A 108 -14.57 1.11 15.69
CA ILE A 108 -13.95 1.11 14.35
C ILE A 108 -12.69 0.26 14.33
N ALA A 109 -11.77 0.47 15.27
CA ALA A 109 -10.52 -0.28 15.33
C ALA A 109 -10.75 -1.79 15.49
N SER A 110 -11.77 -2.19 16.26
CA SER A 110 -12.14 -3.61 16.42
C SER A 110 -12.72 -4.20 15.14
N VAL A 111 -13.57 -3.46 14.43
CA VAL A 111 -14.14 -3.90 13.14
C VAL A 111 -13.02 -4.04 12.11
N ASP A 112 -12.15 -3.04 11.99
CA ASP A 112 -11.02 -3.06 11.06
C ASP A 112 -10.06 -4.21 11.37
N ALA A 113 -9.73 -4.41 12.65
CA ALA A 113 -8.89 -5.54 13.06
C ALA A 113 -9.54 -6.89 12.70
N THR A 114 -10.87 -7.00 12.81
CA THR A 114 -11.60 -8.21 12.40
C THR A 114 -11.52 -8.41 10.88
N ILE A 115 -11.68 -7.36 10.09
CA ILE A 115 -11.57 -7.42 8.63
C ILE A 115 -10.14 -7.83 8.22
N ILE A 116 -9.11 -7.23 8.81
CA ILE A 116 -7.71 -7.56 8.54
C ILE A 116 -7.41 -9.01 8.93
N TYR A 117 -7.91 -9.45 10.10
CA TYR A 117 -7.78 -10.82 10.55
C TYR A 117 -8.45 -11.80 9.57
N LEU A 118 -9.64 -11.46 9.05
CA LEU A 118 -10.38 -12.24 8.07
C LEU A 118 -9.65 -12.31 6.72
N ALA A 119 -9.08 -11.20 6.29
CA ALA A 119 -8.31 -11.11 5.05
C ALA A 119 -7.04 -11.98 5.12
N ASN A 120 -6.37 -12.01 6.28
CA ASN A 120 -5.12 -12.75 6.47
C ASN A 120 -5.31 -14.22 6.83
N ASN A 121 -6.43 -14.62 7.46
CA ASN A 121 -6.67 -16.00 7.92
C ASN A 121 -7.85 -16.71 7.22
N GLY A 122 -8.58 -16.01 6.34
CA GLY A 122 -9.74 -16.53 5.63
C GLY A 122 -11.03 -16.44 6.46
N MET A 123 -12.18 -16.49 5.78
CA MET A 123 -13.49 -16.45 6.43
C MET A 123 -13.78 -17.75 7.19
N PRO A 124 -14.26 -17.69 8.46
CA PRO A 124 -14.61 -18.91 9.19
C PRO A 124 -15.76 -19.63 8.48
N SER A 125 -15.66 -20.96 8.42
CA SER A 125 -16.50 -21.84 7.59
C SER A 125 -18.02 -21.68 7.77
N HIS A 126 -18.47 -21.17 8.91
CA HIS A 126 -19.89 -20.95 9.22
C HIS A 126 -20.50 -19.71 8.55
N LEU A 127 -19.70 -18.75 8.07
CA LEU A 127 -20.17 -17.52 7.39
C LEU A 127 -20.12 -17.61 5.86
N VAL A 128 -19.36 -18.58 5.33
CA VAL A 128 -19.14 -18.78 3.89
C VAL A 128 -20.47 -19.06 3.16
N GLY A 129 -21.41 -19.76 3.79
CA GLY A 129 -22.71 -20.11 3.16
C GLY A 129 -23.83 -19.09 3.33
N THR A 130 -23.71 -18.11 4.23
CA THR A 130 -24.78 -17.11 4.49
C THR A 130 -24.56 -15.82 3.71
N LEU A 131 -23.29 -15.48 3.42
CA LEU A 131 -22.91 -14.19 2.83
C LEU A 131 -22.43 -14.31 1.37
N LEU A 132 -21.88 -15.46 0.95
CA LEU A 132 -21.39 -15.65 -0.41
C LEU A 132 -22.39 -16.49 -1.24
N PRO A 133 -22.71 -16.12 -2.49
CA PRO A 133 -23.48 -16.96 -3.40
C PRO A 133 -22.71 -18.26 -3.71
N GLU A 134 -23.43 -19.38 -3.78
CA GLU A 134 -22.84 -20.69 -4.08
C GLU A 134 -22.03 -20.66 -5.39
N PRO A 135 -20.78 -21.17 -5.40
CA PRO A 135 -19.96 -21.25 -6.60
C PRO A 135 -20.66 -22.08 -7.69
N ARG A 136 -20.79 -21.52 -8.89
CA ARG A 136 -21.14 -22.28 -10.10
C ARG A 136 -19.93 -23.13 -10.53
N GLY A 137 -19.70 -24.22 -9.82
CA GLY A 137 -18.58 -25.15 -10.01
C GLY A 137 -18.18 -25.69 -8.65
N GLY A 138 -18.46 -26.96 -8.38
CA GLY A 138 -18.40 -27.61 -7.06
C GLY A 138 -17.00 -27.76 -6.47
N ALA A 139 -16.28 -26.66 -6.27
CA ALA A 139 -15.03 -26.60 -5.54
C ALA A 139 -15.32 -26.57 -4.02
N GLN A 140 -14.93 -27.64 -3.33
CA GLN A 140 -15.18 -27.85 -1.89
C GLN A 140 -14.25 -27.03 -0.97
N GLN A 141 -13.41 -26.16 -1.53
CA GLN A 141 -12.60 -25.19 -0.80
C GLN A 141 -12.59 -23.85 -1.52
N VAL A 142 -13.40 -22.92 -1.01
CA VAL A 142 -13.38 -21.51 -1.39
C VAL A 142 -12.43 -20.80 -0.44
N THR A 143 -11.20 -20.53 -0.88
CA THR A 143 -10.24 -19.70 -0.12
C THR A 143 -10.58 -18.23 -0.36
N SER A 144 -11.09 -17.55 0.65
CA SER A 144 -11.50 -16.13 0.60
C SER A 144 -10.37 -15.14 0.87
N HIS A 145 -9.11 -15.54 0.66
CA HIS A 145 -8.02 -14.58 0.72
C HIS A 145 -8.14 -13.68 -0.49
N PHE A 146 -8.31 -12.38 -0.25
CA PHE A 146 -7.88 -11.39 -1.22
C PHE A 146 -6.35 -11.45 -1.18
N PRO A 147 -5.67 -12.06 -2.15
CA PRO A 147 -4.30 -11.66 -2.38
C PRO A 147 -4.35 -10.15 -2.61
N GLY A 148 -3.49 -9.39 -1.97
CA GLY A 148 -3.34 -8.00 -2.35
C GLY A 148 -3.01 -7.97 -3.84
N THR A 149 -4.00 -7.68 -4.69
CA THR A 149 -3.82 -7.33 -6.10
C THR A 149 -3.26 -5.92 -6.20
N VAL A 150 -2.21 -5.69 -5.43
CA VAL A 150 -1.35 -4.52 -5.44
C VAL A 150 0.08 -5.03 -5.24
N ILE A 151 0.56 -5.89 -6.14
CA ILE A 151 1.99 -5.99 -6.41
C ILE A 151 2.36 -4.83 -7.35
N ASN A 152 2.11 -3.64 -6.84
CA ASN A 152 2.78 -2.38 -7.12
C ASN A 152 2.21 -1.43 -6.08
N ASP A 153 2.80 -1.55 -4.90
CA ASP A 153 2.79 -0.58 -3.81
C ASP A 153 2.52 0.84 -4.34
N HIS A 154 1.25 1.26 -4.36
CA HIS A 154 0.81 2.59 -4.84
C HIS A 154 1.22 3.71 -3.87
N PHE A 155 2.05 3.38 -2.88
CA PHE A 155 2.68 4.30 -1.92
C PHE A 155 4.22 4.33 -2.06
N ARG A 156 4.79 4.04 -3.25
CA ARG A 156 6.24 4.08 -3.46
C ARG A 156 6.73 5.33 -4.20
N LYS A 157 7.44 6.15 -3.43
CA LYS A 157 8.42 7.20 -3.77
C LYS A 157 8.70 7.42 -5.27
N GLU A 158 8.57 8.68 -5.69
CA GLU A 158 8.77 9.21 -7.05
C GLU A 158 10.02 8.66 -7.79
N THR A 159 11.12 8.36 -7.09
CA THR A 159 12.37 7.89 -7.69
C THR A 159 12.28 6.52 -8.36
N GLN A 160 11.52 5.56 -7.80
CA GLN A 160 11.35 4.24 -8.45
C GLN A 160 10.39 4.30 -9.64
N TYR A 161 9.49 5.27 -9.66
CA TYR A 161 8.58 5.49 -10.77
C TYR A 161 9.32 6.03 -12.00
N SER A 162 10.26 6.97 -11.80
CA SER A 162 11.16 7.44 -12.87
C SER A 162 11.96 6.28 -13.47
N GLU A 163 12.60 5.44 -12.64
CA GLU A 163 13.35 4.27 -13.13
C GLU A 163 12.46 3.27 -13.89
N TYR A 164 11.22 3.05 -13.45
CA TYR A 164 10.28 2.20 -14.15
C TYR A 164 9.84 2.80 -15.49
N MET A 165 9.56 4.11 -15.52
CA MET A 165 9.24 4.83 -16.77
C MET A 165 10.41 4.82 -17.75
N ASP A 166 11.64 5.02 -17.27
CA ASP A 166 12.85 4.95 -18.10
C ASP A 166 13.00 3.56 -18.72
N ARG A 167 12.82 2.48 -17.92
CA ARG A 167 12.83 1.11 -18.46
C ARG A 167 11.73 0.85 -19.49
N VAL A 168 10.53 1.38 -19.28
CA VAL A 168 9.42 1.24 -20.25
C VAL A 168 9.70 2.03 -21.52
N LEU A 169 10.29 3.22 -21.43
CA LEU A 169 10.67 4.04 -22.58
C LEU A 169 11.81 3.38 -23.35
N GLU A 170 12.85 2.90 -22.67
CA GLU A 170 13.93 2.12 -23.29
C GLU A 170 13.41 0.87 -24.01
N GLN A 171 12.47 0.15 -23.39
CA GLN A 171 11.82 -1.01 -24.01
C GLN A 171 11.03 -0.62 -25.28
N ARG A 172 10.35 0.54 -25.26
CA ARG A 172 9.61 1.06 -26.42
C ARG A 172 10.55 1.55 -27.54
N GLU A 173 11.66 2.20 -27.19
CA GLU A 173 12.66 2.67 -28.15
C GLU A 173 13.36 1.51 -28.86
N ARG A 174 13.56 0.38 -28.17
CA ARG A 174 14.09 -0.85 -28.78
C ARG A 174 13.14 -1.45 -29.83
N GLY A 175 11.83 -1.34 -29.62
CA GLY A 175 10.81 -1.71 -30.61
C GLY A 175 10.57 -3.22 -30.75
N TRP A 176 11.03 -4.04 -29.80
CA TRP A 176 10.78 -5.49 -29.82
C TRP A 176 9.29 -5.79 -29.66
N GLN A 177 8.81 -6.74 -30.46
CA GLN A 177 7.45 -7.25 -30.38
C GLN A 177 7.50 -8.68 -29.84
N VAL A 178 6.90 -8.86 -28.67
CA VAL A 178 6.78 -10.17 -28.03
C VAL A 178 5.32 -10.61 -28.07
N SER A 179 5.07 -11.78 -28.64
CA SER A 179 3.77 -12.42 -28.69
C SER A 179 3.84 -13.76 -27.96
N GLN A 180 2.89 -14.04 -27.08
CA GLN A 180 2.90 -15.26 -26.26
C GLN A 180 1.56 -15.99 -26.37
N GLY A 181 1.59 -17.32 -26.25
CA GLY A 181 0.39 -18.14 -26.29
C GLY A 181 0.65 -19.62 -26.08
N TRP A 182 -0.43 -20.37 -25.85
CA TRP A 182 -0.37 -21.82 -25.78
C TRP A 182 -0.66 -22.45 -27.14
N LEU A 183 0.11 -23.45 -27.54
CA LEU A 183 -0.23 -24.26 -28.73
C LEU A 183 -1.44 -25.16 -28.50
N GLN A 184 -1.63 -25.57 -27.24
CA GLN A 184 -2.76 -26.37 -26.79
C GLN A 184 -3.25 -25.80 -25.47
N ALA A 185 -4.58 -25.67 -25.31
CA ALA A 185 -5.15 -25.13 -24.09
C ALA A 185 -4.64 -25.92 -22.86
N PRO A 186 -4.04 -25.25 -21.85
CA PRO A 186 -3.45 -25.94 -20.73
C PRO A 186 -4.53 -26.63 -19.90
N ARG A 187 -4.21 -27.85 -19.44
CA ARG A 187 -5.06 -28.67 -18.58
C ARG A 187 -4.39 -28.88 -17.23
N HIS A 188 -5.20 -28.99 -16.19
CA HIS A 188 -4.74 -29.20 -14.83
C HIS A 188 -3.72 -30.35 -14.73
N GLY A 189 -2.52 -30.05 -14.22
CA GLY A 189 -1.45 -31.01 -13.97
C GLY A 189 -0.79 -31.61 -15.21
N GLN A 190 -1.20 -31.22 -16.42
CA GLN A 190 -0.66 -31.76 -17.67
C GLN A 190 0.32 -30.76 -18.30
N PRO A 191 1.50 -31.22 -18.77
CA PRO A 191 2.38 -30.37 -19.56
C PRO A 191 1.68 -29.91 -20.83
N ALA A 192 1.62 -28.60 -21.03
CA ALA A 192 1.19 -27.98 -22.28
C ALA A 192 2.34 -27.17 -22.89
N THR A 193 2.36 -27.05 -24.22
CA THR A 193 3.42 -26.30 -24.89
C THR A 193 3.09 -24.81 -24.91
N PHE A 194 3.88 -24.04 -24.17
CA PHE A 194 3.85 -22.58 -24.20
C PHE A 194 4.83 -22.08 -25.26
N GLN A 195 4.39 -21.12 -26.08
CA GLN A 195 5.17 -20.53 -27.17
C GLN A 195 5.28 -19.02 -26.99
N VAL A 196 6.49 -18.50 -27.20
CA VAL A 196 6.76 -17.07 -27.28
C VAL A 196 7.46 -16.78 -28.60
N LYS A 197 6.92 -15.83 -29.35
CA LYS A 197 7.51 -15.28 -30.57
C LYS A 197 8.11 -13.90 -30.27
N VAL A 198 9.38 -13.71 -30.62
CA VAL A 198 10.13 -12.47 -30.40
C VAL A 198 10.65 -11.95 -31.74
N THR A 199 10.27 -10.72 -32.08
CA THR A 199 10.76 -10.03 -33.28
C THR A 199 11.27 -8.63 -32.94
N ASP A 200 12.22 -8.12 -33.73
CA ASP A 200 12.74 -6.75 -33.60
C ASP A 200 11.76 -5.73 -34.20
N ARG A 201 12.07 -4.42 -34.13
CA ARG A 201 11.27 -3.33 -34.69
C ARG A 201 10.94 -3.52 -36.16
N ASP A 202 11.88 -4.10 -36.91
CA ASP A 202 11.78 -4.33 -38.36
C ASP A 202 11.08 -5.66 -38.70
N GLY A 203 10.52 -6.34 -37.69
CA GLY A 203 9.84 -7.62 -37.85
C GLY A 203 10.76 -8.83 -38.04
N GLN A 204 12.08 -8.64 -37.93
CA GLN A 204 13.05 -9.71 -38.05
C GLN A 204 13.06 -10.60 -36.80
N PRO A 205 13.13 -11.93 -36.94
CA PRO A 205 13.17 -12.85 -35.81
C PRO A 205 14.45 -12.69 -34.97
N LEU A 206 14.29 -12.58 -33.65
CA LEU A 206 15.40 -12.49 -32.70
C LEU A 206 15.76 -13.88 -32.16
N ASN A 207 16.98 -14.34 -32.44
CA ASN A 207 17.45 -15.69 -32.07
C ASN A 207 18.41 -15.70 -30.89
N ASP A 208 19.24 -14.66 -30.76
CA ASP A 208 20.27 -14.56 -29.70
C ASP A 208 19.69 -14.06 -28.38
N VAL A 209 18.53 -14.58 -27.99
CA VAL A 209 17.80 -14.17 -26.78
C VAL A 209 17.46 -15.37 -25.90
N GLN A 210 17.47 -15.15 -24.60
CA GLN A 210 16.98 -16.12 -23.61
C GLN A 210 15.59 -15.71 -23.18
N VAL A 211 14.63 -16.64 -23.24
CA VAL A 211 13.25 -16.39 -22.84
C VAL A 211 12.93 -17.25 -21.62
N TYR A 212 12.63 -16.60 -20.52
CA TYR A 212 12.31 -17.25 -19.25
C TYR A 212 11.24 -16.46 -18.51
N GLY A 213 10.65 -17.05 -17.49
CA GLY A 213 9.53 -16.41 -16.82
C GLY A 213 8.93 -17.22 -15.70
N MET A 214 7.75 -16.78 -15.26
CA MET A 214 6.94 -17.49 -14.29
C MET A 214 5.46 -17.33 -14.60
N PHE A 215 4.70 -18.37 -14.31
CA PHE A 215 3.26 -18.29 -14.13
C PHE A 215 2.99 -18.05 -12.65
N ALA A 216 2.51 -16.87 -12.32
CA ALA A 216 2.19 -16.50 -10.95
C ALA A 216 0.69 -16.67 -10.69
N ARG A 217 0.36 -17.17 -9.51
CA ARG A 217 -1.04 -17.29 -9.13
C ARG A 217 -1.50 -15.97 -8.50
N PRO A 218 -2.65 -15.42 -8.90
CA PRO A 218 -3.17 -14.23 -8.24
C PRO A 218 -3.31 -14.44 -6.73
N SER A 219 -3.80 -15.61 -6.30
CA SER A 219 -4.20 -15.91 -4.91
C SER A 219 -3.09 -16.34 -3.95
N ASP A 220 -2.01 -16.98 -4.44
CA ASP A 220 -0.97 -17.54 -3.58
C ASP A 220 0.35 -17.70 -4.35
N ALA A 221 1.37 -16.93 -3.97
CA ALA A 221 2.69 -16.96 -4.62
C ALA A 221 3.47 -18.28 -4.41
N ARG A 222 3.02 -19.17 -3.50
CA ARG A 222 3.67 -20.47 -3.28
C ARG A 222 3.47 -21.45 -4.43
N ASP A 223 2.45 -21.22 -5.26
CA ASP A 223 2.12 -22.06 -6.41
C ASP A 223 2.79 -21.57 -7.71
N ASP A 224 3.65 -20.55 -7.64
CA ASP A 224 4.27 -19.93 -8.80
C ASP A 224 5.17 -20.92 -9.54
N THR A 225 4.93 -21.09 -10.84
CA THR A 225 5.62 -22.07 -11.67
C THR A 225 6.56 -21.36 -12.64
N GLY A 226 7.87 -21.46 -12.40
CA GLY A 226 8.91 -20.95 -13.29
C GLY A 226 9.02 -21.75 -14.59
N PHE A 227 9.45 -21.09 -15.67
CA PHE A 227 9.74 -21.76 -16.94
C PHE A 227 10.92 -21.10 -17.67
N GLU A 228 11.57 -21.89 -18.52
CA GLU A 228 12.58 -21.46 -19.49
C GLU A 228 12.22 -22.06 -20.85
N LEU A 229 12.28 -21.25 -21.91
CA LEU A 229 11.90 -21.67 -23.26
C LEU A 229 13.14 -21.87 -24.12
N GLN A 230 13.10 -22.90 -24.94
CA GLN A 230 14.16 -23.22 -25.89
C GLN A 230 13.82 -22.70 -27.28
N SER A 231 14.82 -22.25 -28.04
CA SER A 231 14.64 -21.84 -29.43
C SER A 231 14.32 -23.07 -30.30
N VAL A 232 13.18 -23.03 -31.00
CA VAL A 232 12.74 -24.13 -31.89
C VAL A 232 12.84 -23.73 -33.35
N SER A 233 12.59 -22.47 -33.66
CA SER A 233 12.78 -21.88 -34.98
C SER A 233 13.12 -20.39 -34.85
N PRO A 234 13.54 -19.72 -35.93
CA PRO A 234 13.96 -18.34 -35.84
C PRO A 234 12.87 -17.43 -35.21
N GLY A 235 13.20 -16.80 -34.07
CA GLY A 235 12.33 -15.92 -33.31
C GLY A 235 11.21 -16.64 -32.55
N VAL A 236 11.21 -17.97 -32.48
CA VAL A 236 10.17 -18.77 -31.81
C VAL A 236 10.79 -19.66 -30.74
N PHE A 237 10.31 -19.49 -29.52
CA PHE A 237 10.75 -20.20 -28.33
C PHE A 237 9.60 -21.00 -27.75
N GLN A 238 9.86 -22.25 -27.34
CA GLN A 238 8.85 -23.14 -26.78
C GLN A 238 9.37 -23.91 -25.57
N GLY A 239 8.44 -24.29 -24.70
CA GLY A 239 8.72 -25.11 -23.52
C GLY A 239 7.45 -25.79 -23.03
N ALA A 240 7.60 -26.97 -22.44
CA ALA A 240 6.51 -27.68 -21.80
C ALA A 240 6.36 -27.19 -20.36
N VAL A 241 5.17 -26.68 -20.02
CA VAL A 241 4.86 -26.16 -18.68
C VAL A 241 3.60 -26.86 -18.17
N ALA A 242 3.68 -27.42 -16.96
CA ALA A 242 2.55 -28.04 -16.29
C ALA A 242 2.11 -27.13 -15.14
N LEU A 243 0.87 -26.65 -15.19
CA LEU A 243 0.31 -25.81 -14.13
C LEU A 243 -0.41 -26.70 -13.11
N PRO A 244 -0.01 -26.62 -11.82
CA PRO A 244 -0.44 -27.59 -10.81
C PRO A 244 -1.89 -27.41 -10.36
N LEU A 245 -2.52 -26.27 -10.66
CA LEU A 245 -3.88 -25.95 -10.19
C LEU A 245 -4.74 -25.33 -11.30
N PRO A 246 -6.05 -25.61 -11.31
CA PRO A 246 -6.99 -24.98 -12.23
C PRO A 246 -7.25 -23.51 -11.87
N GLY A 247 -7.78 -22.74 -12.83
CA GLY A 247 -8.18 -21.34 -12.62
C GLY A 247 -7.32 -20.33 -13.38
N ALA A 248 -7.35 -19.06 -12.93
CA ALA A 248 -6.64 -17.96 -13.57
C ALA A 248 -5.19 -17.85 -13.09
N TRP A 249 -4.30 -17.50 -14.02
CA TRP A 249 -2.86 -17.35 -13.82
C TRP A 249 -2.38 -16.08 -14.51
N GLU A 250 -1.45 -15.36 -13.89
CA GLU A 250 -0.70 -14.29 -14.54
C GLU A 250 0.59 -14.88 -15.11
N VAL A 251 0.99 -14.44 -16.31
CA VAL A 251 2.24 -14.86 -16.93
C VAL A 251 3.18 -13.67 -17.03
N TYR A 252 4.41 -13.87 -16.55
CA TYR A 252 5.51 -12.93 -16.62
C TYR A 252 6.58 -13.51 -17.52
N VAL A 253 6.74 -12.95 -18.72
CA VAL A 253 7.80 -13.32 -19.67
C VAL A 253 8.90 -12.28 -19.62
N ARG A 254 10.14 -12.73 -19.52
CA ARG A 254 11.34 -11.92 -19.68
C ARG A 254 12.17 -12.44 -20.84
N VAL A 255 12.54 -11.52 -21.72
CA VAL A 255 13.42 -11.77 -22.86
C VAL A 255 14.72 -11.04 -22.59
N ARG A 256 15.83 -11.77 -22.52
CA ARG A 256 17.16 -11.22 -22.26
C ARG A 256 18.08 -11.35 -23.46
N ARG A 257 18.75 -10.28 -23.85
CA ARG A 257 19.80 -10.24 -24.88
C ARG A 257 21.02 -9.51 -24.32
N GLY A 258 22.06 -10.25 -23.92
CA GLY A 258 23.19 -9.65 -23.20
C GLY A 258 22.74 -9.01 -21.89
N ASP A 259 22.95 -7.69 -21.76
CA ASP A 259 22.54 -6.88 -20.60
C ASP A 259 21.12 -6.31 -20.73
N GLU A 260 20.50 -6.43 -21.90
CA GLU A 260 19.16 -5.89 -22.15
C GLU A 260 18.08 -6.89 -21.71
N VAL A 261 17.07 -6.40 -20.99
CA VAL A 261 15.91 -7.19 -20.57
C VAL A 261 14.62 -6.50 -21.05
N HIS A 262 13.75 -7.28 -21.66
CA HIS A 262 12.40 -6.90 -22.05
C HIS A 262 11.40 -7.73 -21.26
N GLU A 263 10.42 -7.08 -20.62
CA GLU A 263 9.44 -7.75 -19.78
C GLU A 263 8.04 -7.60 -20.37
N GLN A 264 7.27 -8.69 -20.43
CA GLN A 264 5.88 -8.71 -20.86
C GLN A 264 5.02 -9.44 -19.84
N ARG A 265 3.81 -8.92 -19.60
CA ARG A 265 2.81 -9.52 -18.73
C ARG A 265 1.59 -9.97 -19.54
N GLY A 266 0.95 -11.04 -19.10
CA GLY A 266 -0.32 -11.52 -19.66
C GLY A 266 -1.13 -12.30 -18.63
N MET A 267 -2.29 -12.79 -19.07
CA MET A 267 -3.18 -13.61 -18.24
C MET A 267 -3.57 -14.87 -19.01
N THR A 268 -3.68 -15.99 -18.30
CA THR A 268 -4.12 -17.27 -18.86
C THR A 268 -5.05 -17.99 -17.89
N SER A 269 -5.81 -18.96 -18.39
CA SER A 269 -6.70 -19.77 -17.56
C SER A 269 -6.53 -21.25 -17.89
N VAL A 270 -6.50 -22.07 -16.84
CA VAL A 270 -6.38 -23.53 -16.90
C VAL A 270 -7.75 -24.12 -16.60
N ARG A 271 -8.22 -25.00 -17.47
CA ARG A 271 -9.49 -25.72 -17.26
C ARG A 271 -9.29 -26.91 -16.33
N GLU A 272 -10.27 -27.15 -15.46
CA GLU A 272 -10.48 -28.49 -14.89
C GLU A 272 -10.85 -29.42 -16.05
N GLY A 273 -10.07 -30.49 -16.21
CA GLY A 273 -10.21 -31.45 -17.30
C GLY A 273 -11.48 -32.27 -17.22
#